data_AF-K1YAI9-F1
#
_entry.id   AF-K1YAI9-F1
#
_cell.length_a   1.000
_cell.length_b   1.000
_cell.length_c   1.000
_cell.angle_alpha   90.00
_cell.angle_beta   90.00
_cell.angle_gamma   90.00
#
_symmetry.space_group_name_H-M   'P 1'
#
loop_
_entity.id
_entity.type
_entity.pdbx_description
1 polymer ?
#
loop_
_entity_poly.entity_id
_entity_poly.type
_entity_poly.pdbx_seq_one_letter_code
_entity_poly.pdbx_strand_id
1 'polypeptide(L)'
;MNPYMNLSKGNPVPERIIKVVLTTPLDEQNIQKIKAVSKGISVDQVSGLIVAERKGNNSDKAKLDLLLREAEVLYGYIHHFPRDLPKRLSRLKWIQSMTAGIDRLPDEIMKSSIHVTNTSGIHGTSIGEVVLEMMLMFIKDAPACFQMKRDREWKRYKQRLLRDQTAGIIGLGMIGREIARLCKAFDMKVIGICRSGG
;
A
#
# COMPACT_ATOMS: atom_id res chain seq x y z
N MET A 1 4.53 -17.36 64.64
CA MET A 1 3.24 -17.16 63.96
C MET A 1 3.43 -16.02 62.96
N ASN A 2 3.59 -16.33 61.67
CA ASN A 2 3.86 -15.34 60.62
C ASN A 2 2.54 -15.07 59.85
N PRO A 3 1.99 -13.85 59.86
CA PRO A 3 0.63 -13.55 59.37
C PRO A 3 0.51 -13.27 57.86
N TYR A 4 1.52 -13.58 57.03
CA TYR A 4 1.51 -13.25 55.60
C TYR A 4 1.39 -14.46 54.67
N MET A 5 0.41 -15.32 54.93
CA MET A 5 -0.04 -16.34 53.97
C MET A 5 -1.42 -15.93 53.43
N ASN A 6 -1.54 -15.90 52.09
CA ASN A 6 -2.71 -15.60 51.26
C ASN A 6 -2.99 -14.13 50.92
N LEU A 7 -2.43 -13.67 49.79
CA LEU A 7 -3.16 -12.81 48.86
C LEU A 7 -3.06 -13.40 47.43
N SER A 8 -4.25 -13.53 46.86
CA SER A 8 -4.71 -14.11 45.59
C SER A 8 -3.71 -14.34 44.45
N LYS A 9 -3.69 -15.60 43.97
CA LYS A 9 -3.53 -15.88 42.53
C LYS A 9 -4.69 -15.18 41.81
N GLY A 10 -4.44 -14.00 41.23
CA GLY A 10 -5.38 -13.39 40.30
C GLY A 10 -5.65 -14.38 39.17
N ASN A 11 -6.92 -14.66 38.88
CA ASN A 11 -7.29 -15.39 37.67
C ASN A 11 -6.60 -14.72 36.47
N PRO A 12 -5.94 -15.47 35.57
CA PRO A 12 -5.36 -14.88 34.38
C PRO A 12 -6.48 -14.17 33.61
N VAL A 13 -6.35 -12.86 33.43
CA VAL A 13 -7.22 -12.10 32.54
C VAL A 13 -7.12 -12.79 31.17
N PRO A 14 -8.24 -13.23 30.56
CA PRO A 14 -8.18 -13.91 29.28
C PRO A 14 -7.43 -13.03 28.28
N GLU A 15 -6.37 -13.59 27.70
CA GLU A 15 -5.48 -12.90 26.77
C GLU A 15 -6.33 -12.44 25.59
N ARG A 16 -6.56 -11.12 25.49
CA ARG A 16 -7.49 -10.55 24.51
C ARG A 16 -6.96 -10.81 23.10
N ILE A 17 -7.72 -11.54 22.30
CA ILE A 17 -7.37 -11.87 20.92
C ILE A 17 -7.79 -10.73 19.99
N ILE A 18 -6.83 -10.12 19.31
CA ILE A 18 -7.02 -9.17 18.22
C ILE A 18 -7.20 -9.95 16.92
N LYS A 19 -8.32 -9.70 16.23
CA LYS A 19 -8.67 -10.32 14.95
C LYS A 19 -8.20 -9.46 13.78
N VAL A 20 -7.23 -9.96 13.02
CA VAL A 20 -6.69 -9.34 11.82
C VAL A 20 -7.23 -10.06 10.60
N VAL A 21 -7.96 -9.35 9.74
CA VAL A 21 -8.52 -9.90 8.50
C VAL A 21 -7.75 -9.40 7.29
N LEU A 22 -7.22 -10.35 6.50
CA LEU A 22 -6.49 -10.08 5.26
C LEU A 22 -7.43 -10.24 4.06
N THR A 23 -7.71 -9.15 3.38
CA THR A 23 -8.56 -9.12 2.16
C THR A 23 -7.77 -9.38 0.88
N THR A 24 -6.45 -9.40 0.97
CA THR A 24 -5.52 -9.67 -0.12
C THR A 24 -4.63 -10.84 0.27
N PRO A 25 -4.26 -11.74 -0.66
CA PRO A 25 -3.35 -12.85 -0.34
C PRO A 25 -2.00 -12.34 0.17
N LEU A 26 -1.56 -12.91 1.27
CA LEU A 26 -0.24 -12.76 1.84
C LEU A 26 0.40 -14.16 1.92
N ASP A 27 1.69 -14.26 1.66
CA ASP A 27 2.42 -15.52 1.81
C ASP A 27 2.51 -15.95 3.28
N GLU A 28 2.76 -17.25 3.48
CA GLU A 28 2.82 -17.84 4.82
C GLU A 28 3.92 -17.18 5.68
N GLN A 29 5.06 -16.83 5.08
CA GLN A 29 6.17 -16.21 5.81
C GLN A 29 5.75 -14.88 6.44
N ASN A 30 5.03 -14.04 5.72
CA ASN A 30 4.57 -12.75 6.20
C ASN A 30 3.38 -12.90 7.16
N ILE A 31 2.51 -13.90 6.99
CA ILE A 31 1.48 -14.24 8.01
C ILE A 31 2.13 -14.65 9.32
N GLN A 32 3.19 -15.47 9.29
CA GLN A 32 3.90 -15.89 10.49
C GLN A 32 4.57 -14.71 11.19
N LYS A 33 5.12 -13.74 10.45
CA LYS A 33 5.64 -12.49 11.04
C LYS A 33 4.57 -11.73 11.81
N ILE A 34 3.34 -11.64 11.28
CA ILE A 34 2.22 -10.95 11.96
C ILE A 34 1.85 -11.70 13.25
N LYS A 35 1.70 -13.03 13.19
CA LYS A 35 1.37 -13.86 14.35
C LYS A 35 2.47 -13.84 15.42
N ALA A 36 3.73 -13.70 15.02
CA ALA A 36 4.87 -13.65 15.94
C ALA A 36 4.93 -12.35 16.78
N VAL A 37 4.20 -11.29 16.41
CA VAL A 37 4.17 -10.04 17.18
C VAL A 37 3.57 -10.24 18.57
N SER A 38 2.55 -11.08 18.71
CA SER A 38 1.92 -11.39 20.01
C SER A 38 1.05 -12.64 19.93
N LYS A 39 1.01 -13.44 21.02
CA LYS A 39 0.11 -14.60 21.16
C LYS A 39 -1.37 -14.22 21.09
N GLY A 40 -1.70 -12.97 21.38
CA GLY A 40 -3.04 -12.41 21.26
C GLY A 40 -3.42 -11.98 19.83
N ILE A 41 -2.75 -12.43 18.77
CA ILE A 41 -3.10 -12.09 17.38
C ILE A 41 -3.61 -13.33 16.64
N SER A 42 -4.82 -13.21 16.10
CA SER A 42 -5.42 -14.17 15.17
C SER A 42 -5.48 -13.54 13.78
N VAL A 43 -5.04 -14.27 12.76
CA VAL A 43 -5.02 -13.80 11.37
C VAL A 43 -5.90 -14.68 10.52
N ASP A 44 -6.88 -14.07 9.85
CA ASP A 44 -7.83 -14.72 8.96
C ASP A 44 -7.66 -14.19 7.53
N GLN A 45 -7.21 -15.04 6.60
CA GLN A 45 -7.08 -14.68 5.20
C GLN A 45 -8.37 -14.99 4.44
N VAL A 46 -9.10 -13.94 4.03
CA VAL A 46 -10.42 -14.04 3.39
C VAL A 46 -10.40 -13.63 1.92
N SER A 47 -9.23 -13.40 1.33
CA SER A 47 -9.08 -12.97 -0.06
C SER A 47 -9.83 -13.86 -1.06
N GLY A 48 -9.79 -15.19 -0.87
CA GLY A 48 -10.56 -16.13 -1.69
C GLY A 48 -12.09 -15.96 -1.57
N LEU A 49 -12.58 -15.71 -0.35
CA LEU A 49 -14.01 -15.49 -0.08
C LEU A 49 -14.50 -14.16 -0.67
N ILE A 50 -13.68 -13.11 -0.56
CA ILE A 50 -13.95 -11.79 -1.17
C ILE A 50 -14.02 -11.91 -2.69
N VAL A 51 -13.10 -12.65 -3.32
CA VAL A 51 -13.11 -12.87 -4.77
C VAL A 51 -14.34 -13.66 -5.20
N ALA A 52 -14.73 -14.69 -4.43
CA ALA A 52 -15.93 -15.48 -4.69
C ALA A 52 -17.21 -14.62 -4.63
N GLU A 53 -17.39 -13.83 -3.56
CA GLU A 53 -18.53 -12.92 -3.39
C GLU A 53 -18.65 -11.93 -4.56
N ARG A 54 -17.52 -11.35 -5.00
CA ARG A 54 -17.49 -10.41 -6.13
C ARG A 54 -17.85 -11.02 -7.47
N LYS A 55 -17.57 -12.31 -7.65
CA LYS A 55 -17.99 -13.08 -8.82
C LYS A 55 -19.44 -13.57 -8.72
N GLY A 56 -20.16 -13.19 -7.66
CA GLY A 56 -21.54 -13.59 -7.42
C GLY A 56 -21.70 -14.95 -6.73
N ASN A 57 -20.61 -15.62 -6.35
CA ASN A 57 -20.70 -16.85 -5.57
C ASN A 57 -20.86 -16.52 -4.07
N ASN A 58 -22.06 -16.77 -3.54
CA ASN A 58 -22.42 -16.48 -2.16
C ASN A 58 -22.49 -17.71 -1.26
N SER A 59 -21.97 -18.87 -1.69
CA SER A 59 -21.98 -20.12 -0.89
C SER A 59 -21.44 -19.92 0.52
N ASP A 60 -20.35 -19.15 0.64
CA ASP A 60 -19.62 -18.92 1.88
C ASP A 60 -19.84 -17.52 2.45
N LYS A 61 -20.89 -16.81 2.01
CA LYS A 61 -21.14 -15.42 2.43
C LYS A 61 -21.33 -15.30 3.94
N ALA A 62 -22.08 -16.23 4.56
CA ALA A 62 -22.29 -16.24 6.01
C ALA A 62 -20.97 -16.38 6.79
N LYS A 63 -20.05 -17.21 6.30
CA LYS A 63 -18.72 -17.38 6.87
C LYS A 63 -17.88 -16.11 6.72
N LEU A 64 -17.91 -15.49 5.53
CA LEU A 64 -17.22 -14.22 5.29
C LEU A 64 -17.74 -13.11 6.22
N ASP A 65 -19.06 -12.96 6.33
CA ASP A 65 -19.69 -11.95 7.18
C ASP A 65 -19.36 -12.15 8.67
N LEU A 66 -19.27 -13.39 9.14
CA LEU A 66 -18.84 -13.69 10.51
C LEU A 66 -17.40 -13.21 10.75
N LEU A 67 -16.47 -13.56 9.86
CA LEU A 67 -15.06 -13.17 9.97
C LEU A 67 -14.89 -11.64 9.91
N LEU A 68 -15.63 -10.97 9.03
CA LEU A 68 -15.60 -9.51 8.91
C LEU A 68 -16.16 -8.81 10.14
N ARG A 69 -17.22 -9.35 10.76
CA ARG A 69 -17.84 -8.78 11.96
C ARG A 69 -16.91 -8.83 13.17
N GLU A 70 -16.08 -9.86 13.27
CA GLU A 70 -15.11 -10.01 14.35
C GLU A 70 -13.82 -9.20 14.14
N ALA A 71 -13.57 -8.72 12.92
CA ALA A 71 -12.35 -8.01 12.57
C ALA A 71 -12.15 -6.73 13.40
N GLU A 72 -11.02 -6.64 14.10
CA GLU A 72 -10.55 -5.40 14.72
C GLU A 72 -9.57 -4.65 13.81
N VAL A 73 -8.83 -5.40 12.98
CA VAL A 73 -7.87 -4.86 12.01
C VAL A 73 -8.21 -5.39 10.62
N LEU A 74 -8.28 -4.51 9.63
CA LEU A 74 -8.44 -4.86 8.22
C LEU A 74 -7.17 -4.53 7.45
N TYR A 75 -6.65 -5.48 6.69
CA TYR A 75 -5.46 -5.32 5.87
C TYR A 75 -5.72 -5.70 4.41
N GLY A 76 -5.18 -4.92 3.47
CA GLY A 76 -5.11 -5.29 2.04
C GLY A 76 -5.22 -4.11 1.08
N TYR A 77 -5.34 -4.39 -0.21
CA TYR A 77 -5.65 -3.37 -1.21
C TYR A 77 -7.09 -2.87 -1.00
N ILE A 78 -7.30 -1.55 -0.97
CA ILE A 78 -8.65 -0.96 -0.84
C ILE A 78 -9.59 -1.50 -1.92
N HIS A 79 -9.07 -1.79 -3.10
CA HIS A 79 -9.85 -2.38 -4.19
C HIS A 79 -10.40 -3.76 -3.86
N HIS A 80 -9.89 -4.46 -2.85
CA HIS A 80 -10.36 -5.76 -2.36
C HIS A 80 -11.16 -5.65 -1.06
N PHE A 81 -11.40 -4.46 -0.54
CA PHE A 81 -12.23 -4.34 0.66
C PHE A 81 -13.68 -4.76 0.37
N PRO A 82 -14.37 -5.35 1.36
CA PRO A 82 -15.78 -5.70 1.23
C PRO A 82 -16.61 -4.43 0.99
N ARG A 83 -17.72 -4.58 0.28
CA ARG A 83 -18.72 -3.49 0.16
C ARG A 83 -19.37 -3.25 1.53
N ASP A 84 -19.90 -2.04 1.73
CA ASP A 84 -20.60 -1.63 2.96
C ASP A 84 -19.76 -1.85 4.23
N LEU A 85 -18.48 -1.44 4.20
CA LEU A 85 -17.54 -1.63 5.32
C LEU A 85 -18.13 -1.29 6.70
N PRO A 86 -18.79 -0.13 6.91
CA PRO A 86 -19.31 0.23 8.23
C PRO A 86 -20.35 -0.76 8.78
N LYS A 87 -21.14 -1.39 7.90
CA LYS A 87 -22.17 -2.37 8.29
C LYS A 87 -21.59 -3.75 8.59
N ARG A 88 -20.54 -4.14 7.88
CA ARG A 88 -19.96 -5.49 7.98
C ARG A 88 -18.87 -5.61 9.03
N LEU A 89 -18.15 -4.53 9.33
CA LEU A 89 -17.02 -4.54 10.26
C LEU A 89 -17.32 -3.73 11.54
N SER A 90 -18.26 -4.21 12.36
CA SER A 90 -18.73 -3.48 13.55
C SER A 90 -17.71 -3.36 14.68
N ARG A 91 -16.61 -4.14 14.65
CA ARG A 91 -15.52 -4.09 15.63
C ARG A 91 -14.26 -3.43 15.09
N LEU A 92 -14.29 -2.88 13.87
CA LEU A 92 -13.12 -2.33 13.21
C LEU A 92 -12.56 -1.15 13.99
N LYS A 93 -11.24 -1.18 14.23
CA LYS A 93 -10.49 -0.11 14.88
C LYS A 93 -9.36 0.40 14.03
N TRP A 94 -8.86 -0.42 13.11
CA TRP A 94 -7.73 -0.07 12.27
C TRP A 94 -7.84 -0.65 10.86
N ILE A 95 -7.58 0.19 9.86
CA ILE A 95 -7.38 -0.19 8.46
C ILE A 95 -5.94 0.09 8.08
N GLN A 96 -5.23 -0.93 7.62
CA GLN A 96 -3.97 -0.79 6.91
C GLN A 96 -4.20 -1.05 5.42
N SER A 97 -4.16 0.02 4.63
CA SER A 97 -4.19 -0.07 3.17
C SER A 97 -2.81 -0.44 2.61
N MET A 98 -2.79 -1.28 1.58
CA MET A 98 -1.60 -1.54 0.77
C MET A 98 -1.39 -0.51 -0.35
N THR A 99 -2.30 0.44 -0.55
CA THR A 99 -2.18 1.54 -1.52
C THR A 99 -1.70 2.82 -0.86
N ALA A 100 -1.06 3.72 -1.62
CA ALA A 100 -0.72 5.07 -1.13
C ALA A 100 -1.95 5.98 -1.06
N GLY A 101 -2.85 5.91 -2.04
CA GLY A 101 -4.11 6.65 -2.04
C GLY A 101 -5.18 5.94 -1.21
N ILE A 102 -6.00 6.71 -0.50
CA ILE A 102 -7.11 6.23 0.34
C ILE A 102 -8.47 6.79 -0.08
N ASP A 103 -8.55 7.47 -1.24
CA ASP A 103 -9.71 8.21 -1.73
C ASP A 103 -10.96 7.34 -1.99
N ARG A 104 -10.80 6.01 -2.00
CA ARG A 104 -11.90 5.04 -2.16
C ARG A 104 -12.50 4.58 -0.84
N LEU A 105 -11.94 4.98 0.30
CA LEU A 105 -12.57 4.70 1.58
C LEU A 105 -13.83 5.57 1.72
N PRO A 106 -14.94 5.01 2.24
CA PRO A 106 -16.14 5.79 2.50
C PRO A 106 -15.85 6.96 3.46
N ASP A 107 -16.47 8.12 3.22
CA ASP A 107 -16.40 9.29 4.10
C ASP A 107 -16.72 8.96 5.56
N GLU A 108 -17.64 8.03 5.79
CA GLU A 108 -18.01 7.56 7.13
C GLU A 108 -16.82 6.98 7.89
N ILE A 109 -15.95 6.22 7.20
CA ILE A 109 -14.71 5.70 7.78
C ILE A 109 -13.75 6.85 8.06
N MET A 110 -13.58 7.77 7.10
CA MET A 110 -12.68 8.92 7.23
C MET A 110 -13.07 9.89 8.37
N LYS A 111 -14.36 9.96 8.70
CA LYS A 111 -14.92 10.79 9.79
C LYS A 111 -15.06 10.04 11.12
N SER A 112 -14.78 8.74 11.15
CA SER A 112 -14.89 7.90 12.35
C SER A 112 -13.63 7.93 13.21
N SER A 113 -13.66 7.24 14.36
CA SER A 113 -12.48 7.01 15.20
C SER A 113 -11.58 5.87 14.71
N ILE A 114 -11.87 5.27 13.55
CA ILE A 114 -11.09 4.16 12.99
C ILE A 114 -9.74 4.73 12.53
N HIS A 115 -8.65 4.12 13.01
CA HIS A 115 -7.32 4.49 12.56
C HIS A 115 -7.13 4.02 11.11
N VAL A 116 -6.58 4.88 10.25
CA VAL A 116 -6.32 4.54 8.85
C VAL A 116 -4.87 4.82 8.53
N THR A 117 -4.15 3.78 8.15
CA THR A 117 -2.78 3.84 7.65
C THR A 117 -2.71 3.30 6.23
N ASN A 118 -1.66 3.68 5.51
CA ASN A 118 -1.49 3.36 4.11
C ASN A 118 0.00 3.11 3.80
N THR A 119 0.32 2.77 2.56
CA THR A 119 1.71 2.59 2.14
C THR A 119 2.25 3.83 1.43
N SER A 120 1.79 5.02 1.81
CA SER A 120 2.45 6.25 1.36
C SER A 120 3.89 6.26 1.89
N GLY A 121 4.84 6.75 1.10
CA GLY A 121 6.26 6.81 1.48
C GLY A 121 7.18 5.77 0.83
N ILE A 122 6.67 4.62 0.39
CA ILE A 122 7.55 3.49 0.02
C ILE A 122 7.92 3.40 -1.47
N HIS A 123 7.16 4.05 -2.36
CA HIS A 123 7.29 3.87 -3.81
C HIS A 123 8.13 4.94 -4.52
N GLY A 124 8.78 5.84 -3.76
CA GLY A 124 9.50 7.00 -4.32
C GLY A 124 10.54 6.59 -5.33
N THR A 125 11.46 5.71 -4.93
CA THR A 125 12.59 5.27 -5.77
C THR A 125 12.12 4.48 -6.99
N SER A 126 11.27 3.47 -6.82
CA SER A 126 10.79 2.67 -7.94
C SER A 126 10.05 3.50 -9.01
N ILE A 127 9.22 4.47 -8.59
CA ILE A 127 8.55 5.36 -9.54
C ILE A 127 9.55 6.35 -10.15
N GLY A 128 10.49 6.86 -9.35
CA GLY A 128 11.55 7.74 -9.83
C GLY A 128 12.41 7.11 -10.92
N GLU A 129 12.76 5.83 -10.76
CA GLU A 129 13.52 5.05 -11.75
C GLU A 129 12.76 4.91 -13.06
N VAL A 130 11.46 4.56 -13.03
CA VAL A 130 10.63 4.47 -14.23
C VAL A 130 10.50 5.82 -14.93
N VAL A 131 10.34 6.92 -14.18
CA VAL A 131 10.27 8.26 -14.77
C VAL A 131 11.58 8.60 -15.48
N LEU A 132 12.72 8.34 -14.85
CA LEU A 132 14.02 8.58 -15.45
C LEU A 132 14.27 7.70 -16.68
N GLU A 133 13.87 6.42 -16.64
CA GLU A 133 13.90 5.51 -17.78
C GLU A 133 13.14 6.10 -18.96
N MET A 134 11.89 6.53 -18.74
CA MET A 134 11.04 7.10 -19.79
C MET A 134 11.64 8.40 -20.37
N MET A 135 12.21 9.25 -19.52
CA MET A 135 12.92 10.46 -19.97
C MET A 135 14.12 10.13 -20.85
N LEU A 136 14.89 9.09 -20.49
CA LEU A 136 16.02 8.62 -21.30
C LEU A 136 15.57 8.01 -22.62
N MET A 137 14.54 7.17 -22.60
CA MET A 137 13.97 6.58 -23.81
C MET A 137 13.49 7.67 -24.78
N PHE A 138 12.84 8.72 -24.25
CA PHE A 138 12.35 9.83 -25.05
C PHE A 138 13.49 10.67 -25.63
N ILE A 139 14.46 11.10 -24.82
CA ILE A 139 15.54 12.00 -25.26
C ILE A 139 16.51 11.32 -26.23
N LYS A 140 16.62 9.98 -26.16
CA LYS A 140 17.46 9.15 -27.04
C LYS A 140 16.72 8.62 -28.26
N ASP A 141 15.41 8.87 -28.37
CA ASP A 141 14.58 8.28 -29.42
C ASP A 141 14.76 6.75 -29.50
N ALA A 142 14.63 6.10 -28.34
CA ALA A 142 14.77 4.66 -28.22
C ALA A 142 13.79 3.89 -29.14
N PRO A 143 12.53 4.33 -29.35
CA PRO A 143 11.66 3.70 -30.33
C PRO A 143 12.25 3.69 -31.75
N ALA A 144 12.84 4.80 -32.22
CA ALA A 144 13.51 4.82 -33.51
C ALA A 144 14.74 3.90 -33.55
N CYS A 145 15.53 3.81 -32.47
CA CYS A 145 16.61 2.82 -32.37
C CYS A 145 16.10 1.40 -32.57
N PHE A 146 15.02 1.03 -31.88
CA PHE A 146 14.46 -0.31 -31.95
C PHE A 146 13.93 -0.60 -33.35
N GLN A 147 13.35 0.39 -34.00
CA GLN A 147 12.91 0.29 -35.39
C GLN A 147 14.08 0.05 -36.34
N MET A 148 15.13 0.88 -36.28
CA MET A 148 16.33 0.73 -37.11
C MET A 148 17.00 -0.62 -36.89
N LYS A 149 17.10 -1.08 -35.63
CA LYS A 149 17.61 -2.41 -35.29
C LYS A 149 16.78 -3.52 -35.97
N ARG A 150 15.45 -3.42 -35.90
CA ARG A 150 14.54 -4.40 -36.53
C ARG A 150 14.73 -4.44 -38.05
N ASP A 151 14.91 -3.28 -38.66
CA ASP A 151 15.05 -3.13 -40.10
C ASP A 151 16.49 -3.39 -40.57
N ARG A 152 17.41 -3.70 -39.63
CA ARG A 152 18.84 -3.92 -39.85
C ARG A 152 19.54 -2.72 -40.50
N GLU A 153 19.06 -1.52 -40.20
CA GLU A 153 19.60 -0.27 -40.69
C GLU A 153 20.50 0.39 -39.64
N TRP A 154 21.62 0.98 -40.09
CA TRP A 154 22.48 1.79 -39.24
C TRP A 154 22.49 3.24 -39.74
N LYS A 155 21.60 4.07 -39.19
CA LYS A 155 21.48 5.48 -39.53
C LYS A 155 22.01 6.35 -38.39
N ARG A 156 22.82 7.36 -38.74
CA ARG A 156 23.23 8.39 -37.77
C ARG A 156 22.06 9.33 -37.52
N TYR A 157 21.81 9.65 -36.26
CA TYR A 157 20.85 10.66 -35.88
C TYR A 157 21.35 11.46 -34.67
N LYS A 158 20.79 12.66 -34.50
CA LYS A 158 21.22 13.59 -33.45
C LYS A 158 20.63 13.16 -32.11
N GLN A 159 21.48 12.66 -31.23
CA GLN A 159 21.13 12.35 -29.86
C GLN A 159 20.98 13.62 -29.05
N ARG A 160 19.97 13.67 -28.19
CA ARG A 160 19.86 14.72 -27.16
C ARG A 160 20.31 14.16 -25.80
N LEU A 161 20.65 15.05 -24.89
CA LEU A 161 21.05 14.73 -23.52
C LEU A 161 20.00 15.23 -22.55
N LEU A 162 19.90 14.59 -21.38
CA LEU A 162 19.15 15.16 -20.26
C LEU A 162 19.91 16.31 -19.58
N ARG A 163 21.26 16.26 -19.59
CA ARG A 163 22.12 17.35 -19.11
C ARG A 163 21.65 18.70 -19.67
N ASP A 164 21.59 19.71 -18.80
CA ASP A 164 21.17 21.09 -19.08
C ASP A 164 19.69 21.25 -19.50
N GLN A 165 18.91 20.17 -19.60
CA GLN A 165 17.47 20.25 -19.81
C GLN A 165 16.75 20.68 -18.52
N THR A 166 15.55 21.24 -18.67
CA THR A 166 14.70 21.60 -17.53
C THR A 166 13.61 20.54 -17.29
N ALA A 167 13.56 19.99 -16.07
CA ALA A 167 12.49 19.13 -15.59
C ALA A 167 11.49 19.95 -14.76
N GLY A 168 10.25 20.04 -15.24
CA GLY A 168 9.12 20.59 -14.49
C GLY A 168 8.40 19.48 -13.72
N ILE A 169 8.25 19.63 -12.40
CA ILE A 169 7.64 18.64 -11.50
C ILE A 169 6.42 19.25 -10.83
N ILE A 170 5.24 18.72 -11.13
CA ILE A 170 3.99 19.15 -10.49
C ILE A 170 3.71 18.22 -9.31
N GLY A 171 3.83 18.74 -8.09
CA GLY A 171 3.68 18.00 -6.85
C GLY A 171 5.00 17.53 -6.25
N LEU A 172 5.55 18.30 -5.30
CA LEU A 172 6.76 17.94 -4.53
C LEU A 172 6.47 17.09 -3.28
N GLY A 173 5.66 16.05 -3.44
CA GLY A 173 5.53 14.97 -2.47
C GLY A 173 6.76 14.06 -2.47
N MET A 174 6.70 12.92 -1.79
CA MET A 174 7.80 11.96 -1.70
C MET A 174 8.31 11.49 -3.08
N ILE A 175 7.40 11.13 -4.00
CA ILE A 175 7.76 10.77 -5.39
C ILE A 175 8.40 11.95 -6.14
N GLY A 176 7.76 13.13 -6.12
CA GLY A 176 8.25 14.30 -6.84
C GLY A 176 9.63 14.76 -6.36
N ARG A 177 9.92 14.65 -5.06
CA ARG A 177 11.24 14.94 -4.49
C ARG A 177 12.29 13.92 -4.93
N GLU A 178 11.93 12.64 -5.00
CA GLU A 178 12.85 11.61 -5.48
C GLU A 178 13.17 11.78 -6.97
N ILE A 179 12.16 12.08 -7.79
CA ILE A 179 12.36 12.43 -9.21
C ILE A 179 13.27 13.67 -9.31
N ALA A 180 13.02 14.71 -8.50
CA ALA A 180 13.87 15.90 -8.48
C ALA A 180 15.33 15.57 -8.15
N ARG A 181 15.58 14.67 -7.19
CA ARG A 181 16.92 14.20 -6.83
C ARG A 181 17.59 13.47 -8.00
N LEU A 182 16.86 12.57 -8.66
CA LEU A 182 17.35 11.83 -9.84
C LEU A 182 17.65 12.76 -11.02
N CYS A 183 16.76 13.71 -11.33
CA CYS A 183 17.00 14.71 -12.37
C CYS A 183 18.24 15.56 -12.08
N LYS A 184 18.44 15.97 -10.83
CA LYS A 184 19.65 16.71 -10.42
C LYS A 184 20.93 15.88 -10.61
N ALA A 185 20.89 14.58 -10.37
CA ALA A 185 22.03 13.69 -10.63
C ALA A 185 22.39 13.58 -12.13
N PHE A 186 21.47 13.95 -13.03
CA PHE A 186 21.68 14.05 -14.48
C PHE A 186 22.04 15.48 -14.94
N ASP A 187 22.38 16.38 -14.02
CA ASP A 187 22.70 17.78 -14.28
C ASP A 187 21.55 18.53 -15.00
N MET A 188 20.31 18.20 -14.62
CA MET A 188 19.12 18.92 -15.09
C MET A 188 18.79 20.12 -14.21
N LYS A 189 18.22 21.17 -14.78
CA LYS A 189 17.52 22.21 -14.02
C LYS A 189 16.17 21.67 -13.56
N VAL A 190 15.86 21.77 -12.27
CA VAL A 190 14.57 21.27 -11.73
C VAL A 190 13.71 22.44 -11.26
N ILE A 191 12.46 22.48 -11.71
CA ILE A 191 11.43 23.41 -11.27
C ILE A 191 10.29 22.60 -10.68
N GLY A 192 10.01 22.76 -9.39
CA GLY A 192 8.94 22.06 -8.70
C GLY A 192 7.80 22.99 -8.31
N ILE A 193 6.56 22.52 -8.43
CA ILE A 193 5.35 23.25 -8.05
C ILE A 193 4.63 22.49 -6.93
N CYS A 194 4.22 23.18 -5.86
CA CYS A 194 3.43 22.63 -4.77
C CYS A 194 2.29 23.59 -4.37
N ARG A 195 1.18 23.05 -3.83
CA ARG A 195 -0.01 23.85 -3.47
C ARG A 195 0.18 24.67 -2.19
N SER A 196 0.93 24.12 -1.24
CA SER A 196 1.39 24.81 -0.04
C SER A 196 2.88 25.01 -0.22
N GLY A 197 3.31 26.25 -0.44
CA GLY A 197 4.73 26.59 -0.31
C GLY A 197 5.17 26.18 1.09
N GLY A 198 6.19 25.33 1.18
CA GLY A 198 6.88 25.09 2.44
C GLY A 198 7.74 26.27 2.80
#